data_AF-A0A2D5QGR3-F1
#
_entry.id   AF-A0A2D5QGR3-F1
#
_cell.length_a   1.000
_cell.length_b   1.000
_cell.length_c   1.000
_cell.angle_alpha   90.00
_cell.angle_beta   90.00
_cell.angle_gamma   90.00
#
_symmetry.space_group_name_H-M   'P 1'
#
loop_
_entity.id
_entity.type
_entity.pdbx_description
1 polymer ?
#
loop_
_entity_poly.entity_id
_entity_poly.type
_entity_poly.pdbx_seq_one_letter_code
_entity_poly.pdbx_strand_id
1 'polypeptide(L)' 'MAWCDKTSFDDIKDITGLAEQDVIKIMRSHLKLSSFRLWRKRVSGRGSKHKKLGTF' A
#
# COMPACT_ATOMS: atom_id res chain seq x y z
N MET A 1 10.46 -6.89 15.28
CA MET A 1 9.15 -6.35 14.83
C MET A 1 9.29 -5.94 13.37
N ALA A 2 9.18 -6.92 12.49
CA ALA A 2 9.32 -6.69 11.07
C ALA A 2 7.93 -6.35 10.54
N TRP A 3 7.73 -5.14 10.00
CA TRP A 3 6.65 -4.89 9.03
C TRP A 3 6.91 -5.67 7.71
N CYS A 4 7.48 -6.87 7.85
CA CYS A 4 7.87 -7.78 6.81
C CYS A 4 6.77 -8.83 6.75
N ASP A 5 5.76 -8.55 5.94
CA ASP A 5 5.56 -9.34 4.71
C ASP A 5 4.17 -9.10 4.10
N LYS A 6 3.17 -8.63 4.85
CA LYS A 6 1.77 -8.70 4.36
C LYS A 6 0.85 -7.55 4.74
N THR A 7 1.34 -6.36 5.09
CA THR A 7 0.44 -5.24 5.36
C THR A 7 -0.15 -4.73 4.04
N SER A 8 -1.36 -5.19 3.74
CA SER A 8 -2.15 -4.69 2.62
C SER A 8 -2.65 -3.29 2.96
N PHE A 9 -3.05 -2.51 1.96
CA PHE A 9 -3.73 -1.23 2.22
C PHE A 9 -4.96 -1.39 3.12
N ASP A 10 -5.66 -2.53 3.00
CA ASP A 10 -6.81 -2.90 3.81
C ASP A 10 -6.45 -3.10 5.29
N ASP A 11 -5.43 -3.90 5.61
CA ASP A 11 -4.92 -4.05 6.98
C ASP A 11 -4.50 -2.70 7.59
N ILE A 12 -3.84 -1.84 6.82
CA ILE A 12 -3.41 -0.54 7.34
C ILE A 12 -4.63 0.33 7.62
N LYS A 13 -5.65 0.29 6.74
CA LYS A 13 -6.91 0.98 6.94
C LYS A 13 -7.68 0.43 8.14
N ASP A 14 -7.64 -0.88 8.39
CA ASP A 14 -8.30 -1.51 9.53
C ASP A 14 -7.64 -1.10 10.86
N ILE A 15 -6.31 -1.11 10.91
CA ILE A 15 -5.54 -0.75 12.11
C ILE A 15 -5.55 0.76 12.38
N THR A 16 -5.50 1.58 11.34
CA THR A 16 -5.34 3.04 11.48
C THR A 16 -6.63 3.82 11.23
N GLY A 17 -7.63 3.21 10.61
CA GLY A 17 -8.84 3.90 10.12
C GLY A 17 -8.58 4.83 8.93
N LEU A 18 -7.35 4.91 8.42
CA LEU A 18 -6.95 5.90 7.42
C LEU A 18 -7.13 5.38 6.01
N ALA A 19 -7.59 6.28 5.12
CA ALA A 19 -7.65 6.00 3.70
C ALA A 19 -6.25 5.76 3.10
N GLU A 20 -6.18 5.00 2.01
CA GLU A 20 -4.93 4.70 1.29
C GLU A 20 -4.10 5.95 1.00
N GLN A 21 -4.76 7.05 0.63
CA GLN A 21 -4.16 8.34 0.34
C GLN A 21 -3.45 8.94 1.56
N ASP A 22 -4.07 8.86 2.74
CA ASP A 22 -3.51 9.38 3.99
C ASP A 22 -2.35 8.51 4.48
N VAL A 23 -2.49 7.20 4.38
CA VAL A 23 -1.40 6.25 4.66
C VAL A 23 -0.20 6.52 3.77
N ILE A 24 -0.40 6.78 2.48
CA ILE A 24 0.68 7.11 1.54
C ILE A 24 1.39 8.41 1.94
N LYS A 25 0.63 9.44 2.34
CA LYS A 25 1.21 10.72 2.80
C LYS A 25 2.05 10.53 4.05
N ILE A 26 1.55 9.79 5.03
CA ILE A 26 2.25 9.51 6.29
C ILE A 26 3.51 8.68 6.03
N MET A 27 3.40 7.60 5.25
CA MET A 27 4.53 6.74 4.89
C MET A 27 5.59 7.49 4.09
N ARG A 28 5.20 8.44 3.25
CA ARG A 28 6.13 9.30 2.51
C ARG A 28 6.92 10.24 3.44
N SER A 29 6.31 10.70 4.52
CA SER A 29 6.97 11.55 5.52
C SER A 29 7.79 10.76 6.52
N HIS A 30 7.43 9.50 6.80
CA HIS A 30 8.10 8.66 7.80
C HIS A 30 9.20 7.75 7.22
N LEU A 31 9.15 7.40 5.94
CA LEU A 31 10.18 6.57 5.30
C LEU A 31 11.06 7.37 4.33
N LYS A 32 12.32 6.97 4.24
CA LYS A 32 13.21 7.38 3.15
C LYS A 32 12.64 6.92 1.81
N LEU A 33 12.84 7.73 0.77
CA LEU A 33 12.33 7.52 -0.58
C LEU A 33 12.63 6.10 -1.12
N SER A 34 13.82 5.58 -0.82
CA SER A 34 14.28 4.24 -1.19
C SER A 34 13.41 3.13 -0.56
N SER A 35 13.14 3.24 0.74
CA SER A 35 12.31 2.30 1.48
C SER A 35 10.83 2.43 1.10
N PHE A 36 10.36 3.66 0.89
CA PHE A 36 9.00 3.92 0.41
C PHE A 36 8.75 3.28 -0.96
N ARG A 37 9.70 3.36 -1.89
CA ARG A 37 9.58 2.75 -3.23
C ARG A 37 9.45 1.23 -3.15
N LEU A 38 10.20 0.59 -2.24
CA LEU A 38 10.14 -0.85 -2.01
C LEU A 38 8.84 -1.26 -1.32
N TRP A 39 8.41 -0.52 -0.29
CA TRP A 39 7.12 -0.70 0.36
C TRP A 39 5.97 -0.56 -0.63
N ARG A 40 5.98 0.48 -1.46
CA ARG A 40 4.96 0.72 -2.49
C ARG A 40 4.87 -0.43 -3.50
N LYS A 41 6.02 -0.95 -3.97
CA LYS A 41 6.06 -2.13 -4.86
C LYS A 41 5.43 -3.37 -4.21
N ARG A 42 5.57 -3.53 -2.88
CA ARG A 42 5.00 -4.67 -2.14
C ARG A 42 3.50 -4.51 -1.90
N VAL A 43 3.07 -3.36 -1.36
CA VAL A 43 1.65 -3.10 -1.04
C VAL A 43 0.79 -2.93 -2.30
N SER A 44 1.34 -2.32 -3.36
CA SER A 44 0.67 -2.18 -4.66
C SER A 44 0.77 -3.44 -5.52
N GLY A 45 1.64 -4.40 -5.17
CA GLY A 45 1.81 -5.68 -5.88
C GLY A 45 0.61 -6.61 -5.74
N ARG A 46 -0.25 -6.38 -4.75
CA ARG A 46 -1.59 -6.98 -4.67
C ARG A 46 -2.63 -6.07 -5.33
N GLY A 47 -2.32 -5.61 -6.54
CA GLY A 47 -3.29 -4.95 -7.40
C GLY A 47 -4.47 -5.89 -7.59
N SER A 48 -5.62 -5.47 -7.08
CA SER A 48 -6.90 -6.11 -7.20
C SER A 48 -7.10 -6.74 -8.58
N LYS A 49 -7.61 -7.98 -8.58
CA LYS A 49 -8.16 -8.74 -9.72
C LYS A 49 -9.31 -8.03 -10.46
N HIS A 50 -9.43 -6.71 -10.37
CA HIS A 50 -10.44 -5.90 -11.04
C HIS A 50 -9.81 -5.05 -12.15
N LYS A 51 -9.30 -5.73 -13.17
CA LYS A 51 -9.39 -5.24 -14.55
C LYS A 51 -10.25 -6.23 -15.35
N LYS A 52 -11.55 -6.27 -15.03
CA LYS A 52 -12.58 -6.59 -16.01
C LYS A 52 -13.05 -5.29 -16.63
N LEU A 53 -12.54 -4.99 -17.82
CA LEU A 53 -13.20 -4.24 -18.91
C LEU A 53 -12.20 -4.36 -20.07
N GLY A 54 -12.36 -5.32 -20.97
CA GLY A 54 -13.38 -5.24 -22.00
C GLY A 54 -12.82 -4.43 -23.16
N THR A 55 -11.84 -5.00 -23.88
CA THR A 55 -11.48 -4.51 -25.22
C THR A 55 -12.31 -5.31 -26.19
N PHE A 56 -13.36 -4.68 -26.70
CA PHE A 56 -13.97 -5.01 -27.98
C PHE A 56 -12.97 -4.74 -29.10
#